data_AF-A0A945D0C3-F1
#
_entry.id   AF-A0A945D0C3-F1
#
_cell.length_a   1.000
_cell.length_b   1.000
_cell.length_c   1.000
_cell.angle_alpha   90.00
_cell.angle_beta   90.00
_cell.angle_gamma   90.00
#
_symmetry.space_group_name_H-M   'P 1'
#
loop_
_entity.id
_entity.type
_entity.pdbx_description
1 polymer ?
#
loop_
_entity_poly.entity_id
_entity_poly.type
_entity_poly.pdbx_seq_one_letter_code
_entity_poly.pdbx_strand_id
1 'polypeptide(L)'
;MKLGSPEFGEQVQRQRQHSLQLVANDVLNASGRPCPRCVMVCPTCHSTACDCNCDPTCEHAPLKMTSDDDFPIEDKIAPLVYAFHSLQQCPPCWSCEGHLGLKGELKRLPAVWFYAGSQVFAGMIGEYVSTLWVRKKLSVKWRVVLAVTEPDGMEPAYSLEPHLTEGSDVTLSQLQTDIDVIAEELVDNIQSRTRVLLRQVDNFLASDHT
;
A
#
# COMPACT_ATOMS: atom_id res chain seq x y z
N MET A 1 26.47 -21.50 21.94
CA MET A 1 25.29 -20.79 21.39
C MET A 1 24.21 -20.86 22.47
N LYS A 2 23.94 -19.75 23.19
CA LYS A 2 22.89 -19.72 24.23
C LYS A 2 21.55 -19.55 23.52
N LEU A 3 20.63 -20.50 23.69
CA LEU A 3 19.24 -20.33 23.29
C LEU A 3 18.66 -19.17 24.13
N GLY A 4 17.98 -18.22 23.49
CA GLY A 4 17.40 -17.05 24.17
C GLY A 4 16.47 -17.46 25.31
N SER A 5 16.36 -16.64 26.35
CA SER A 5 15.45 -16.92 27.47
C SER A 5 13.99 -16.93 26.96
N PRO A 6 13.11 -17.81 27.48
CA PRO A 6 11.69 -17.84 27.14
C PRO A 6 11.00 -16.47 27.26
N GLU A 7 11.39 -15.69 28.27
CA GLU A 7 10.90 -14.33 28.52
C GLU A 7 11.11 -13.38 27.34
N PHE A 8 12.23 -13.50 26.61
CA PHE A 8 12.51 -12.67 25.45
C PHE A 8 11.53 -12.98 24.30
N GLY A 9 11.17 -14.25 24.12
CA GLY A 9 10.19 -14.67 23.11
C GLY A 9 8.81 -14.07 23.36
N GLU A 10 8.33 -14.17 24.60
CA GLU A 10 7.03 -13.61 24.99
C GLU A 10 6.96 -12.09 24.84
N GLN A 11 8.03 -11.37 25.17
CA GLN A 11 8.06 -9.91 25.04
C GLN A 11 8.00 -9.48 23.58
N VAL A 12 8.78 -10.12 22.71
CA VAL A 12 8.76 -9.85 21.26
C VAL A 12 7.37 -10.15 20.69
N GLN A 13 6.73 -11.23 21.15
CA GLN A 13 5.39 -11.60 20.71
C GLN A 13 4.33 -10.58 21.14
N ARG A 14 4.34 -10.16 22.41
CA ARG A 14 3.44 -9.11 22.91
C ARG A 14 3.63 -7.78 22.17
N GLN A 15 4.86 -7.40 21.86
CA GLN A 15 5.14 -6.21 21.07
C GLN A 15 4.56 -6.31 19.65
N ARG A 16 4.77 -7.46 18.97
CA ARG A 16 4.19 -7.70 17.64
C ARG A 16 2.66 -7.64 17.65
N GLN A 17 2.04 -8.24 18.66
CA GLN A 17 0.60 -8.19 18.84
C GLN A 17 0.11 -6.75 19.01
N HIS A 18 0.70 -6.00 19.94
CA HIS A 18 0.30 -4.62 20.20
C HIS A 18 0.47 -3.76 18.94
N SER A 19 1.58 -3.92 18.23
CA SER A 19 1.80 -3.27 16.94
C SER A 19 0.73 -3.65 15.92
N LEU A 20 0.36 -4.92 15.81
CA LEU A 20 -0.71 -5.37 14.90
C LEU A 20 -2.07 -4.78 15.28
N GLN A 21 -2.40 -4.72 16.57
CA GLN A 21 -3.69 -4.22 17.04
C GLN A 21 -3.88 -2.72 16.76
N LEU A 22 -2.87 -1.90 17.04
CA LEU A 22 -2.90 -0.46 16.72
C LEU A 22 -3.12 -0.24 15.22
N VAL A 23 -2.28 -0.90 14.43
CA VAL A 23 -2.31 -0.90 12.96
C VAL A 23 -3.66 -1.37 12.42
N ALA A 24 -4.21 -2.43 12.98
CA ALA A 24 -5.45 -3.00 12.51
C ALA A 24 -6.64 -2.09 12.79
N ASN A 25 -6.65 -1.43 13.96
CA ASN A 25 -7.66 -0.42 14.25
C ASN A 25 -7.60 0.71 13.22
N ASP A 26 -6.42 1.18 12.87
CA ASP A 26 -6.30 2.27 11.91
C ASP A 26 -6.76 1.86 10.51
N VAL A 27 -6.39 0.67 10.00
CA VAL A 27 -6.82 0.23 8.66
C VAL A 27 -8.29 -0.16 8.59
N LEU A 28 -8.83 -0.77 9.64
CA LEU A 28 -10.22 -1.22 9.66
C LEU A 28 -11.20 -0.08 9.94
N ASN A 29 -10.74 0.97 10.63
CA ASN A 29 -11.51 2.18 10.90
C ASN A 29 -11.05 3.37 10.07
N ALA A 30 -10.21 3.13 9.06
CA ALA A 30 -9.81 4.13 8.08
C ALA A 30 -11.08 4.77 7.53
N SER A 31 -11.29 6.02 7.89
CA SER A 31 -12.48 6.79 7.55
C SER A 31 -12.05 8.18 7.16
N GLY A 32 -12.84 8.81 6.30
CA GLY A 32 -12.53 10.12 5.76
C GLY A 32 -11.81 10.05 4.41
N ARG A 33 -11.53 11.23 3.87
CA ARG A 33 -11.10 11.37 2.48
C ARG A 33 -9.71 10.76 2.26
N PRO A 34 -9.53 9.93 1.20
CA PRO A 34 -8.21 9.46 0.82
C PRO A 34 -7.27 10.60 0.42
N CYS A 35 -7.77 11.63 -0.27
CA CYS A 35 -6.97 12.77 -0.69
C CYS A 35 -6.77 13.79 0.46
N PRO A 36 -5.56 13.93 1.02
CA PRO A 36 -5.34 14.65 2.29
C PRO A 36 -5.60 16.15 2.21
N ARG A 37 -5.50 16.76 1.02
CA ARG A 37 -5.71 18.21 0.81
C ARG A 37 -7.05 18.54 0.15
N CYS A 38 -7.99 17.60 0.13
CA CYS A 38 -9.27 17.79 -0.54
C CYS A 38 -10.25 18.62 0.28
N VAL A 39 -10.66 19.77 -0.29
CA VAL A 39 -11.61 20.72 0.31
C VAL A 39 -12.97 20.72 -0.40
N MET A 40 -13.21 19.75 -1.29
CA MET A 40 -14.43 19.68 -2.08
C MET A 40 -15.63 19.34 -1.19
N VAL A 41 -16.72 20.10 -1.29
CA VAL A 41 -17.94 19.82 -0.55
C VAL A 41 -18.63 18.60 -1.16
N CYS A 42 -18.93 17.58 -0.35
CA CYS A 42 -19.61 16.39 -0.83
C CYS A 42 -21.05 16.73 -1.29
N PRO A 43 -21.45 16.32 -2.50
CA PRO A 43 -22.80 16.60 -3.00
C PRO A 43 -23.89 15.86 -2.23
N THR A 44 -23.56 14.75 -1.56
CA THR A 44 -24.53 13.89 -0.85
C THR A 44 -24.89 14.41 0.54
N CYS A 45 -23.89 14.82 1.33
CA CYS A 45 -24.09 15.19 2.74
C CYS A 45 -23.58 16.60 3.08
N HIS A 46 -23.08 17.35 2.09
CA HIS A 46 -22.54 18.71 2.23
C HIS A 46 -21.35 18.84 3.20
N SER A 47 -20.71 17.72 3.55
CA SER A 47 -19.50 17.71 4.38
C SER A 47 -18.22 17.83 3.54
N THR A 48 -17.23 18.54 4.07
CA THR A 48 -15.85 18.55 3.54
C THR A 48 -14.99 17.44 4.13
N ALA A 49 -15.46 16.67 5.11
CA ALA A 49 -14.70 15.63 5.80
C ALA A 49 -15.09 14.18 5.43
N CYS A 50 -16.26 13.99 4.81
CA CYS A 50 -16.74 12.65 4.47
C CYS A 50 -16.05 12.05 3.23
N ASP A 51 -16.20 10.75 3.05
CA ASP A 51 -15.75 9.94 1.92
C ASP A 51 -16.92 9.43 1.03
N CYS A 52 -18.16 9.84 1.29
CA CYS A 52 -19.38 9.27 0.68
C CYS A 52 -19.41 9.25 -0.86
N ASN A 53 -18.61 10.10 -1.51
CA ASN A 53 -18.50 10.19 -2.97
C ASN A 53 -17.04 10.33 -3.41
N CYS A 54 -16.12 9.79 -2.61
CA CYS A 54 -14.71 9.72 -2.95
C CYS A 54 -14.47 8.46 -3.79
N ASP A 55 -13.91 8.64 -4.97
CA ASP A 55 -13.69 7.57 -5.95
C ASP A 55 -12.28 7.69 -6.54
N PRO A 56 -11.60 6.57 -6.88
CA PRO A 56 -10.29 6.59 -7.52
C PRO A 56 -10.24 7.38 -8.85
N THR A 57 -11.38 7.57 -9.52
CA THR A 57 -11.51 8.32 -10.78
C THR A 57 -11.77 9.82 -10.59
N CYS A 58 -11.74 10.32 -9.35
CA CYS A 58 -11.93 11.74 -9.05
C CYS A 58 -10.89 12.61 -9.77
N GLU A 59 -11.36 13.50 -10.66
CA GLU A 59 -10.51 14.40 -11.47
C GLU A 59 -9.62 15.33 -10.63
N HIS A 60 -10.01 15.59 -9.38
CA HIS A 60 -9.23 16.43 -8.47
C HIS A 60 -8.16 15.65 -7.70
N ALA A 61 -8.23 14.32 -7.64
CA ALA A 61 -7.35 13.51 -6.82
C ALA A 61 -5.85 13.71 -7.17
N PRO A 62 -5.44 13.73 -8.46
CA PRO A 62 -4.05 14.02 -8.84
C PRO A 62 -3.45 15.27 -8.20
N LEU A 63 -4.19 16.38 -8.24
CA LEU A 63 -3.77 17.67 -7.68
C LEU A 63 -3.86 17.72 -6.16
N LYS A 64 -4.76 16.94 -5.54
CA LYS A 64 -4.96 16.96 -4.07
C LYS A 64 -4.12 15.96 -3.31
N MET A 65 -3.54 14.96 -3.98
CA MET A 65 -2.66 13.96 -3.38
C MET A 65 -1.16 14.27 -3.54
N THR A 66 -0.77 15.08 -4.53
CA THR A 66 0.63 15.54 -4.63
C THR A 66 1.01 16.42 -3.43
N SER A 67 2.30 16.48 -3.09
CA SER A 67 2.86 17.47 -2.17
C SER A 67 3.29 18.76 -2.88
N ASP A 68 3.36 18.74 -4.21
CA ASP A 68 3.83 19.84 -5.04
C ASP A 68 2.79 20.17 -6.12
N ASP A 69 2.20 21.35 -6.04
CA ASP A 69 1.09 21.76 -6.91
C ASP A 69 1.51 21.91 -8.39
N ASP A 70 2.80 22.08 -8.66
CA ASP A 70 3.34 22.15 -10.04
C ASP A 70 3.49 20.76 -10.67
N PHE A 71 3.45 19.69 -9.86
CA PHE A 71 3.64 18.31 -10.29
C PHE A 71 2.49 17.43 -9.77
N PRO A 72 1.31 17.46 -10.42
CA PRO A 72 0.21 16.55 -10.09
C PRO A 72 0.64 15.09 -10.26
N ILE A 73 -0.01 14.20 -9.51
CA ILE A 73 0.17 12.75 -9.69
C ILE A 73 -0.25 12.37 -11.12
N GLU A 74 0.53 11.53 -11.77
CA GLU A 74 0.28 11.13 -13.15
C GLU A 74 -0.97 10.23 -13.25
N ASP A 75 -1.77 10.42 -14.30
CA ASP A 75 -3.10 9.81 -14.40
C ASP A 75 -3.07 8.28 -14.33
N LYS A 76 -2.03 7.63 -14.90
CA LYS A 76 -1.97 6.16 -14.92
C LYS A 76 -1.47 5.54 -13.62
N ILE A 77 -0.89 6.32 -12.70
CA ILE A 77 -0.52 5.84 -11.36
C ILE A 77 -1.50 6.33 -10.27
N ALA A 78 -2.30 7.36 -10.56
CA ALA A 78 -3.22 7.98 -9.62
C ALA A 78 -4.18 7.00 -8.91
N PRO A 79 -4.78 5.99 -9.57
CA PRO A 79 -5.66 5.02 -8.88
C PRO A 79 -4.93 4.25 -7.78
N LEU A 80 -3.67 3.86 -8.03
CA LEU A 80 -2.87 3.14 -7.04
C LEU A 80 -2.45 4.06 -5.89
N VAL A 81 -2.00 5.29 -6.19
CA VAL A 81 -1.69 6.30 -5.16
C VAL A 81 -2.91 6.59 -4.29
N TYR A 82 -4.10 6.68 -4.88
CA TYR A 82 -5.37 6.84 -4.18
C TYR A 82 -5.66 5.65 -3.25
N ALA A 83 -5.45 4.42 -3.72
CA ALA A 83 -5.64 3.22 -2.90
C ALA A 83 -4.67 3.19 -1.70
N PHE A 84 -3.41 3.59 -1.88
CA PHE A 84 -2.44 3.73 -0.77
C PHE A 84 -2.88 4.78 0.25
N HIS A 85 -3.31 5.95 -0.22
CA HIS A 85 -3.87 6.99 0.65
C HIS A 85 -5.11 6.51 1.42
N SER A 86 -5.96 5.71 0.79
CA SER A 86 -7.16 5.13 1.41
C SER A 86 -6.84 4.17 2.56
N LEU A 87 -5.64 3.57 2.56
CA LEU A 87 -5.18 2.72 3.67
C LEU A 87 -4.76 3.54 4.90
N GLN A 88 -4.44 4.83 4.75
CA GLN A 88 -3.94 5.78 5.76
C GLN A 88 -2.63 5.40 6.49
N GLN A 89 -2.32 4.11 6.62
CA GLN A 89 -1.13 3.55 7.26
C GLN A 89 0.06 3.41 6.32
N CYS A 90 -0.17 3.59 5.02
CA CYS A 90 0.85 3.47 3.99
C CYS A 90 0.92 4.75 3.14
N PRO A 91 1.21 5.92 3.73
CA PRO A 91 1.18 7.17 2.98
C PRO A 91 2.25 7.13 1.86
N PRO A 92 1.85 7.40 0.60
CA PRO A 92 2.79 7.45 -0.50
C PRO A 92 3.69 8.68 -0.36
N CYS A 93 4.96 8.55 -0.73
CA CYS A 93 5.95 9.62 -0.69
C CYS A 93 6.59 9.92 -2.04
N TRP A 94 6.47 8.99 -3.00
CA TRP A 94 6.86 9.20 -4.39
C TRP A 94 6.08 8.24 -5.29
N SER A 95 5.83 8.62 -6.53
CA SER A 95 5.20 7.74 -7.51
C SER A 95 5.67 8.06 -8.93
N CYS A 96 5.59 7.07 -9.81
CA CYS A 96 5.77 7.24 -11.25
C CYS A 96 4.87 6.26 -11.99
N GLU A 97 4.28 6.68 -13.12
CA GLU A 97 3.47 5.81 -13.99
C GLU A 97 4.28 4.97 -14.98
N GLY A 98 5.60 5.17 -15.00
CA GLY A 98 6.51 4.59 -15.97
C GLY A 98 6.55 5.38 -17.28
N HIS A 99 7.70 5.35 -17.96
CA HIS A 99 7.90 6.14 -19.17
C HIS A 99 8.74 5.40 -20.20
N LEU A 100 8.43 5.63 -21.46
CA LEU A 100 9.26 5.22 -22.58
C LEU A 100 10.35 6.24 -22.87
N GLY A 101 11.49 5.76 -23.36
CA GLY A 101 12.54 6.55 -23.97
C GLY A 101 12.19 6.98 -25.39
N LEU A 102 13.12 7.69 -26.03
CA LEU A 102 12.91 8.24 -27.37
C LEU A 102 12.77 7.15 -28.45
N LYS A 103 13.25 5.93 -28.20
CA LYS A 103 13.16 4.80 -29.14
C LYS A 103 12.04 3.83 -28.78
N GLY A 104 11.16 4.21 -27.83
CA GLY A 104 10.07 3.37 -27.36
C GLY A 104 10.50 2.29 -26.36
N GLU A 105 11.75 2.30 -25.91
CA GLU A 105 12.25 1.41 -24.87
C GLU A 105 11.73 1.84 -23.48
N LEU A 106 11.50 0.88 -22.59
CA LEU A 106 11.05 1.18 -21.23
C LEU A 106 12.20 1.84 -20.44
N LYS A 107 12.09 3.15 -20.16
CA LYS A 107 13.12 3.96 -19.50
C LYS A 107 12.92 4.05 -17.99
N ARG A 108 11.67 4.11 -17.54
CA ARG A 108 11.28 4.09 -16.12
C ARG A 108 10.15 3.09 -15.92
N LEU A 109 10.23 2.33 -14.84
CA LEU A 109 9.17 1.43 -14.41
C LEU A 109 8.14 2.21 -13.58
N PRO A 110 6.86 1.86 -13.67
CA PRO A 110 5.88 2.36 -12.71
C PRO A 110 6.24 1.88 -11.31
N ALA A 111 6.09 2.75 -10.33
CA ALA A 111 6.29 2.41 -8.93
C ALA A 111 5.56 3.40 -8.01
N VAL A 112 5.20 2.92 -6.83
CA VAL A 112 4.75 3.76 -5.71
C VAL A 112 5.65 3.50 -4.53
N TRP A 113 6.28 4.55 -4.02
CA TRP A 113 7.01 4.52 -2.76
C TRP A 113 6.11 4.99 -1.65
N PHE A 114 6.16 4.31 -0.51
CA PHE A 114 5.30 4.56 0.63
C PHE A 114 6.04 4.30 1.94
N TYR A 115 5.69 5.04 2.99
CA TYR A 115 6.12 4.73 4.34
C TYR A 115 5.21 3.68 4.95
N ALA A 116 5.73 2.87 5.86
CA ALA A 116 4.89 2.00 6.68
C ALA A 116 5.46 1.88 8.10
N GLY A 117 4.64 2.22 9.10
CA GLY A 117 5.00 2.05 10.52
C GLY A 117 5.16 0.58 10.95
N SER A 118 4.77 -0.38 10.10
CA SER A 118 4.92 -1.81 10.36
C SER A 118 5.30 -2.58 9.10
N GLN A 119 6.31 -3.44 9.20
CA GLN A 119 6.72 -4.35 8.12
C GLN A 119 5.61 -5.34 7.74
N VAL A 120 4.66 -5.59 8.65
CA VAL A 120 3.52 -6.46 8.39
C VAL A 120 2.67 -5.91 7.25
N PHE A 121 2.49 -4.59 7.13
CA PHE A 121 1.73 -3.99 6.02
C PHE A 121 2.42 -4.16 4.68
N ALA A 122 3.71 -3.83 4.63
CA ALA A 122 4.53 -4.06 3.44
C ALA A 122 4.46 -5.54 3.01
N GLY A 123 4.52 -6.46 3.98
CA GLY A 123 4.32 -7.90 3.75
C GLY A 123 2.95 -8.25 3.18
N MET A 124 1.86 -7.74 3.77
CA MET A 124 0.49 -7.99 3.29
C MET A 124 0.27 -7.48 1.87
N ILE A 125 0.81 -6.30 1.53
CA ILE A 125 0.78 -5.76 0.17
C ILE A 125 1.56 -6.68 -0.78
N GLY A 126 2.77 -7.11 -0.38
CA GLY A 126 3.57 -8.08 -1.14
C GLY A 126 2.87 -9.41 -1.40
N GLU A 127 2.17 -9.95 -0.39
CA GLU A 127 1.38 -11.17 -0.53
C GLU A 127 0.15 -10.97 -1.42
N TYR A 128 -0.51 -9.81 -1.34
CA TYR A 128 -1.64 -9.47 -2.19
C TYR A 128 -1.23 -9.44 -3.66
N VAL A 129 -0.19 -8.68 -4.03
CA VAL A 129 0.26 -8.61 -5.43
C VAL A 129 0.81 -9.96 -5.92
N SER A 130 1.44 -10.74 -5.03
CA SER A 130 1.82 -12.12 -5.35
C SER A 130 0.61 -13.01 -5.64
N THR A 131 -0.49 -12.83 -4.90
CA THR A 131 -1.75 -13.55 -5.12
C THR A 131 -2.35 -13.20 -6.49
N LEU A 132 -2.38 -11.92 -6.86
CA LEU A 132 -2.85 -11.48 -8.17
C LEU A 132 -2.02 -12.11 -9.31
N TRP A 133 -0.70 -12.13 -9.16
CA TRP A 133 0.19 -12.78 -10.13
C TRP A 133 -0.07 -14.28 -10.26
N VAL A 134 -0.17 -15.01 -9.15
CA VAL A 134 -0.46 -16.46 -9.15
C VAL A 134 -1.82 -16.74 -9.81
N ARG A 135 -2.80 -15.86 -9.61
CA ARG A 135 -4.13 -15.92 -10.24
C ARG A 135 -4.15 -15.43 -11.69
N LYS A 136 -2.99 -15.07 -12.26
CA LYS A 136 -2.85 -14.56 -13.64
C LYS A 136 -3.65 -13.28 -13.91
N LYS A 137 -3.88 -12.47 -12.88
CA LYS A 137 -4.49 -11.13 -13.01
C LYS A 137 -3.47 -10.06 -13.41
N LEU A 138 -2.18 -10.30 -13.16
CA LEU A 138 -1.09 -9.39 -13.55
C LEU A 138 -0.30 -9.95 -14.74
N SER A 139 0.18 -9.06 -15.59
CA SER A 139 1.03 -9.35 -16.74
C SER A 139 2.44 -9.78 -16.32
N VAL A 140 2.93 -9.22 -15.22
CA VAL A 140 4.24 -9.55 -14.63
C VAL A 140 4.13 -9.72 -13.12
N LYS A 141 5.18 -10.26 -12.50
CA LYS A 141 5.29 -10.30 -11.04
C LYS A 141 5.55 -8.89 -10.52
N TRP A 142 4.76 -8.43 -9.55
CA TRP A 142 5.05 -7.23 -8.75
C TRP A 142 5.62 -7.63 -7.39
N ARG A 143 6.36 -6.71 -6.75
CA ARG A 143 6.98 -6.95 -5.46
C ARG A 143 7.02 -5.69 -4.61
N VAL A 144 7.05 -5.88 -3.30
CA VAL A 144 7.38 -4.83 -2.34
C VAL A 144 8.86 -4.97 -1.96
N VAL A 145 9.62 -3.89 -2.08
CA VAL A 145 11.05 -3.81 -1.78
C VAL A 145 11.27 -2.75 -0.72
N LEU A 146 12.18 -2.98 0.22
CA LEU A 146 12.63 -1.94 1.14
C LEU A 146 13.51 -0.94 0.37
N ALA A 147 13.05 0.30 0.24
CA ALA A 147 13.71 1.32 -0.56
C ALA A 147 14.77 2.08 0.25
N VAL A 148 14.40 2.56 1.45
CA VAL A 148 15.28 3.35 2.32
C VAL A 148 15.04 2.97 3.78
N THR A 149 16.12 2.79 4.53
CA THR A 149 16.12 2.77 5.99
C THR A 149 16.99 3.91 6.48
N GLU A 150 16.37 4.98 6.96
CA GLU A 150 17.13 6.09 7.56
C GLU A 150 17.54 5.72 8.99
N PRO A 151 18.79 5.98 9.41
CA PRO A 151 19.26 5.67 10.76
C PRO A 151 18.65 6.55 11.86
N ASP A 152 18.03 7.68 11.50
CA ASP A 152 17.56 8.71 12.44
C ASP A 152 16.11 8.49 12.94
N GLY A 153 15.62 7.25 12.92
CA GLY A 153 14.31 6.90 13.46
C GLY A 153 13.11 7.32 12.60
N MET A 154 13.32 7.60 11.31
CA MET A 154 12.21 7.73 10.37
C MET A 154 11.60 6.37 10.04
N GLU A 155 10.32 6.39 9.65
CA GLU A 155 9.64 5.19 9.19
C GLU A 155 10.33 4.62 7.94
N PRO A 156 10.47 3.28 7.83
CA PRO A 156 11.05 2.67 6.65
C PRO A 156 10.19 2.97 5.42
N ALA A 157 10.85 3.29 4.31
CA ALA A 157 10.20 3.48 3.01
C ALA A 157 10.28 2.19 2.19
N TYR A 158 9.18 1.84 1.55
CA TYR A 158 9.05 0.68 0.67
C TYR A 158 8.66 1.14 -0.74
N SER A 159 9.03 0.36 -1.75
CA SER A 159 8.63 0.52 -3.14
C SER A 159 7.77 -0.67 -3.56
N LEU A 160 6.58 -0.40 -4.12
CA LEU A 160 5.81 -1.37 -4.89
C LEU A 160 6.14 -1.18 -6.38
N GLU A 161 6.75 -2.18 -7.00
CA GLU A 161 7.30 -2.09 -8.36
C GLU A 161 7.23 -3.44 -9.10
N PRO A 162 7.23 -3.43 -10.46
CA PRO A 162 7.31 -4.64 -11.24
C PRO A 162 8.70 -5.28 -11.14
N HIS A 163 8.73 -6.61 -11.06
CA HIS A 163 9.93 -7.42 -11.08
C HIS A 163 10.16 -8.02 -12.47
N LEU A 164 10.88 -7.28 -13.31
CA LEU A 164 11.23 -7.75 -14.66
C LEU A 164 12.50 -8.60 -14.62
N THR A 165 12.47 -9.74 -15.30
CA THR A 165 13.67 -10.54 -15.58
C THR A 165 14.26 -10.13 -16.92
N GLU A 166 15.55 -10.41 -17.13
CA GLU A 166 16.19 -10.19 -18.44
C GLU A 166 15.40 -10.90 -19.55
N GLY A 167 15.14 -10.20 -20.65
CA GLY A 167 14.35 -10.71 -21.78
C GLY A 167 12.83 -10.68 -21.59
N SER A 168 12.30 -10.02 -20.56
CA SER A 168 10.85 -9.82 -20.41
C SER A 168 10.29 -9.00 -21.58
N ASP A 169 9.39 -9.59 -22.36
CA ASP A 169 8.62 -8.90 -23.40
C ASP A 169 7.36 -8.29 -22.79
N VAL A 170 7.53 -7.15 -22.11
CA VAL A 170 6.43 -6.40 -21.48
C VAL A 170 6.40 -4.96 -21.98
N THR A 171 5.19 -4.49 -22.26
CA THR A 171 4.94 -3.12 -22.69
C THR A 171 4.57 -2.22 -21.51
N LEU A 172 4.81 -0.91 -21.63
CA LEU A 172 4.38 0.05 -20.60
C LEU A 172 2.86 -0.02 -20.35
N SER A 173 2.06 -0.20 -21.41
CA SER A 173 0.60 -0.31 -21.30
C SER A 173 0.16 -1.51 -20.46
N GLN A 174 0.87 -2.63 -20.52
CA GLN A 174 0.59 -3.80 -19.67
C GLN A 174 0.90 -3.50 -18.21
N LEU A 175 2.02 -2.82 -17.93
CA LEU A 175 2.37 -2.41 -16.56
C LEU A 175 1.36 -1.40 -15.99
N GLN A 176 0.87 -0.47 -16.82
CA GLN A 176 -0.19 0.47 -16.44
C GLN A 176 -1.53 -0.23 -16.22
N THR A 177 -1.84 -1.29 -16.98
CA THR A 177 -3.02 -2.13 -16.72
C THR A 177 -2.88 -2.87 -15.39
N ASP A 178 -1.69 -3.38 -15.07
CA ASP A 178 -1.43 -4.02 -13.79
C ASP A 178 -1.64 -3.06 -12.61
N ILE A 179 -1.31 -1.77 -12.77
CA ILE A 179 -1.56 -0.74 -11.74
C ILE A 179 -3.06 -0.64 -11.42
N ASP A 180 -3.91 -0.56 -12.44
CA ASP A 180 -5.37 -0.50 -12.27
C ASP A 180 -5.89 -1.75 -11.53
N VAL A 181 -5.41 -2.94 -11.95
CA VAL A 181 -5.78 -4.22 -11.32
C VAL A 181 -5.33 -4.31 -9.86
N ILE A 182 -4.13 -3.81 -9.54
CA ILE A 182 -3.64 -3.77 -8.16
C ILE A 182 -4.51 -2.82 -7.34
N ALA A 183 -4.76 -1.61 -7.85
CA ALA A 183 -5.49 -0.55 -7.14
C ALA A 183 -6.93 -0.96 -6.81
N GLU A 184 -7.63 -1.61 -7.74
CA GLU A 184 -9.06 -1.95 -7.64
C GLU A 184 -9.42 -2.69 -6.35
N GLU A 185 -8.66 -3.72 -5.96
CA GLU A 185 -8.98 -4.54 -4.78
C GLU A 185 -7.99 -4.35 -3.61
N LEU A 186 -7.07 -3.39 -3.68
CA LEU A 186 -5.98 -3.26 -2.68
C LEU A 186 -6.56 -3.03 -1.28
N VAL A 187 -7.43 -2.02 -1.12
CA VAL A 187 -7.97 -1.63 0.20
C VAL A 187 -8.73 -2.79 0.84
N ASP A 188 -9.68 -3.37 0.10
CA ASP A 188 -10.51 -4.47 0.58
C ASP A 188 -9.70 -5.72 0.92
N ASN A 189 -8.70 -6.08 0.11
CA ASN A 189 -7.84 -7.23 0.39
C ASN A 189 -7.00 -7.01 1.65
N ILE A 190 -6.42 -5.83 1.83
CA ILE A 190 -5.63 -5.52 3.04
C ILE A 190 -6.52 -5.52 4.27
N GLN A 191 -7.68 -4.87 4.24
CA GLN A 191 -8.63 -4.92 5.37
C GLN A 191 -9.09 -6.34 5.69
N SER A 192 -9.44 -7.14 4.68
CA SER A 192 -9.85 -8.54 4.86
C SER A 192 -8.75 -9.38 5.52
N ARG A 193 -7.51 -9.25 5.04
CA ARG A 193 -6.33 -9.94 5.61
C ARG A 193 -6.06 -9.51 7.04
N THR A 194 -6.12 -8.21 7.32
CA THR A 194 -5.99 -7.67 8.69
C THR A 194 -7.02 -8.31 9.64
N ARG A 195 -8.30 -8.46 9.24
CA ARG A 195 -9.32 -9.15 10.06
C ARG A 195 -9.01 -10.62 10.28
N VAL A 196 -8.36 -11.30 9.34
CA VAL A 196 -7.93 -12.70 9.50
C VAL A 196 -6.78 -12.80 10.48
N LEU A 197 -5.75 -11.95 10.32
CA LEU A 197 -4.59 -11.92 11.21
C LEU A 197 -4.98 -11.60 12.65
N LEU A 198 -5.87 -10.63 12.88
CA LEU A 198 -6.39 -10.33 14.22
C LEU A 198 -7.02 -11.56 14.88
N ARG A 199 -7.91 -12.25 14.17
CA ARG A 199 -8.57 -13.47 14.69
C ARG A 199 -7.57 -14.58 15.02
N GLN A 200 -6.51 -14.74 14.21
CA GLN A 200 -5.46 -15.71 14.48
C GLN A 200 -4.69 -15.38 15.75
N VAL A 201 -4.38 -14.10 15.95
CA VAL A 201 -3.71 -13.63 17.17
C VAL A 201 -4.59 -13.82 18.40
N ASP A 202 -5.87 -13.46 18.32
CA ASP A 202 -6.81 -13.64 19.44
C ASP A 202 -6.98 -15.12 19.83
N ASN A 203 -7.09 -16.01 18.84
CA ASN A 203 -7.19 -17.45 19.08
C ASN A 203 -5.93 -18.03 19.73
N PHE A 204 -4.76 -17.57 19.31
CA PHE A 204 -3.48 -18.01 19.89
C PHE A 204 -3.39 -17.64 21.38
N LEU A 205 -3.82 -16.42 21.75
CA LEU A 205 -3.78 -15.96 23.14
C LEU A 205 -4.80 -16.69 24.01
N ALA A 206 -5.96 -17.03 23.46
CA ALA A 206 -6.95 -17.82 24.18
C ALA A 206 -6.44 -19.23 24.52
N SER A 207 -5.56 -19.82 23.69
CA SER A 207 -4.99 -21.15 23.95
C SER A 207 -3.85 -21.19 24.97
N ASP A 208 -3.14 -20.08 25.19
CA ASP A 208 -2.04 -20.04 26.19
C ASP A 208 -2.55 -19.99 27.65
N HIS A 209 -3.85 -19.81 27.84
CA HIS A 209 -4.50 -19.74 29.16
C HIS A 209 -5.26 -21.01 29.56
N THR A 210 -5.21 -22.07 28.75
CA THR A 210 -5.84 -23.38 29.01
C THR A 210 -4.80 -24.47 29.19
#